data_AF-A0A094B846-F1
#
_entry.id   AF-A0A094B846-F1
#
_cell.length_a   1.000
_cell.length_b   1.000
_cell.length_c   1.000
_cell.angle_alpha   90.00
_cell.angle_beta   90.00
_cell.angle_gamma   90.00
#
_symmetry.space_group_name_H-M   'P 1'
#
loop_
_entity.id
_entity.type
_entity.pdbx_description
1 polymer ?
#
loop_
_entity_poly.entity_id
_entity_poly.type
_entity_poly.pdbx_seq_one_letter_code
_entity_poly.pdbx_strand_id
1 'polypeptide(L)'
;MRELTFKESTIQSAFQKAGIWPISCNTALTKLRTYAQPTPTEPTTPTLPRPITPIPSTFRGVEQGLQRWKEQVPVAFTTGQLQELDLQAIRQQVKNSRKKRTRGQLQRGGELRASEAHELQAQKAELAAQKLAATEARKLSRAQNQARNQLKRAGIDARWQERARKASLAQLTKLGLPIPDGLEDPISDPEAESKSEYKSAIEGRSGSGSESGSESESEWE
;
A
#
# COMPACT_ATOMS: atom_id res chain seq x y z
N MET A 1 -20.61 23.61 -39.23
CA MET A 1 -20.42 22.21 -38.76
C MET A 1 -19.06 21.94 -38.10
N ARG A 2 -17.94 22.60 -38.45
CA ARG A 2 -16.62 22.35 -37.84
C ARG A 2 -16.38 23.04 -36.49
N GLU A 3 -17.15 24.07 -36.15
CA GLU A 3 -16.99 24.84 -34.92
C GLU A 3 -17.55 24.14 -33.67
N LEU A 4 -18.44 23.15 -33.84
CA LEU A 4 -19.04 22.41 -32.72
C LEU A 4 -18.17 21.27 -32.18
N THR A 5 -17.12 20.86 -32.91
CA THR A 5 -16.28 19.70 -32.55
C THR A 5 -14.91 20.08 -31.98
N PHE A 6 -14.47 21.33 -32.13
CA PHE A 6 -13.20 21.86 -31.62
C PHE A 6 -13.37 22.65 -30.32
N LYS A 7 -13.92 22.00 -29.28
CA LYS A 7 -13.93 22.58 -27.94
C LYS A 7 -12.55 22.46 -27.31
N GLU A 8 -12.15 23.44 -26.52
CA GLU A 8 -10.88 23.44 -25.79
C GLU A 8 -10.70 22.17 -24.94
N SER A 9 -11.78 21.68 -24.33
CA SER A 9 -11.80 20.41 -23.58
C SER A 9 -11.43 19.19 -24.43
N THR A 10 -11.83 19.17 -25.71
CA THR A 10 -11.51 18.09 -26.65
C THR A 10 -10.02 18.11 -27.00
N ILE A 11 -9.47 19.31 -27.17
CA ILE A 11 -8.04 19.53 -27.41
C ILE A 11 -7.24 19.07 -26.19
N GLN A 12 -7.55 19.58 -24.99
CA GLN A 12 -6.88 19.19 -23.74
C GLN A 12 -6.98 17.67 -23.46
N SER A 13 -8.14 17.06 -23.71
CA SER A 13 -8.33 15.62 -23.59
C SER A 13 -7.43 14.81 -24.53
N ALA A 14 -7.29 15.26 -25.78
CA ALA A 14 -6.43 14.59 -26.76
C ALA A 14 -4.96 14.62 -26.33
N PHE A 15 -4.47 15.76 -25.83
CA PHE A 15 -3.10 15.90 -25.33
C PHE A 15 -2.86 15.11 -24.03
N GLN A 16 -3.84 15.04 -23.13
CA GLN A 16 -3.80 14.18 -21.95
C GLN A 16 -3.71 12.70 -22.33
N LYS A 17 -4.55 12.24 -23.27
CA LYS A 17 -4.53 10.86 -23.76
C LYS A 17 -3.22 10.50 -24.48
N ALA A 18 -2.60 11.46 -25.15
CA ALA A 18 -1.30 11.30 -25.77
C ALA A 18 -0.14 11.32 -24.74
N GLY A 19 -0.40 11.72 -23.49
CA GLY A 19 0.63 11.86 -22.45
C GLY A 19 1.54 13.08 -22.63
N ILE A 20 1.12 14.04 -23.47
CA ILE A 20 1.88 15.26 -23.79
C ILE A 20 1.62 16.35 -22.74
N TRP A 21 0.42 16.39 -22.14
CA TRP A 21 0.07 17.39 -21.14
C TRP A 21 -0.89 16.84 -20.06
N PRO A 22 -0.64 17.06 -18.76
CA PRO A 22 0.64 17.50 -18.21
C PRO A 22 1.73 16.46 -18.49
N ILE A 23 2.97 16.93 -18.67
CA ILE A 23 4.13 16.07 -18.98
C ILE A 23 4.32 15.10 -17.82
N SER A 24 3.88 13.86 -18.02
CA SER A 24 4.04 12.80 -17.02
C SER A 24 5.26 11.97 -17.39
N CYS A 25 6.36 12.17 -16.66
CA CYS A 25 7.63 11.49 -16.90
C CYS A 25 7.47 9.97 -16.97
N ASN A 26 6.57 9.40 -16.14
CA ASN A 26 6.28 7.97 -16.13
C ASN A 26 5.66 7.48 -17.45
N THR A 27 4.73 8.23 -18.04
CA THR A 27 4.08 7.89 -19.31
C THR A 27 5.07 8.01 -20.46
N ALA A 28 5.89 9.06 -20.47
CA ALA A 28 6.97 9.26 -21.44
C ALA A 28 7.99 8.11 -21.40
N LEU A 29 8.44 7.71 -20.20
CA LEU A 29 9.36 6.57 -20.02
C LEU A 29 8.74 5.25 -20.48
N THR A 30 7.44 5.04 -20.25
CA THR A 30 6.73 3.83 -20.70
C THR A 30 6.66 3.77 -22.23
N LYS A 31 6.42 4.90 -22.89
CA LYS A 31 6.44 5.01 -24.36
C LYS A 31 7.86 4.80 -24.90
N LEU A 32 8.87 5.42 -24.29
CA LEU A 32 10.27 5.23 -24.66
C LEU A 32 10.69 3.75 -24.60
N ARG A 33 10.28 3.02 -23.55
CA ARG A 33 10.53 1.57 -23.44
C ARG A 33 9.83 0.73 -24.50
N THR A 34 8.68 1.21 -25.01
CA THR A 34 7.93 0.51 -26.06
C THR A 34 8.64 0.64 -27.41
N TYR A 35 9.24 1.80 -27.69
CA TYR A 35 9.97 2.05 -28.94
C TYR A 35 11.46 1.70 -28.87
N ALA A 36 12.04 1.59 -27.66
CA ALA A 36 13.42 1.17 -27.45
C ALA A 36 13.60 -0.36 -27.44
N GLN A 37 12.56 -1.14 -27.75
CA GLN A 37 12.77 -2.56 -28.00
C GLN A 37 13.59 -2.71 -29.28
N PRO A 38 14.72 -3.43 -29.25
CA PRO A 38 15.49 -3.69 -30.45
C PRO A 38 14.61 -4.44 -31.44
N THR A 39 14.59 -3.94 -32.68
CA THR A 39 14.04 -4.62 -33.85
C THR A 39 14.42 -6.10 -33.79
N PRO A 40 13.49 -7.06 -33.99
CA PRO A 40 13.84 -8.46 -33.97
C PRO A 40 14.83 -8.73 -35.10
N THR A 41 16.10 -8.89 -34.73
CA THR A 41 17.18 -9.26 -35.63
C THR A 41 16.85 -10.64 -36.21
N GLU A 42 16.96 -10.75 -37.53
CA GLU A 42 16.86 -12.00 -38.27
C GLU A 42 17.71 -13.11 -37.62
N PRO A 43 17.30 -14.39 -37.73
CA PRO A 43 18.01 -15.49 -37.08
C PRO A 43 19.42 -15.61 -37.66
N THR A 44 20.37 -15.13 -36.86
CA THR A 44 21.81 -15.33 -37.09
C THR A 44 22.10 -16.82 -37.00
N THR A 45 22.61 -17.35 -38.10
CA THR A 45 23.24 -18.66 -38.29
C THR A 45 23.98 -19.12 -37.03
N PRO A 46 23.78 -20.37 -36.55
CA PRO A 46 24.43 -20.84 -35.33
C PRO A 46 25.94 -20.89 -35.53
N THR A 47 26.65 -19.92 -34.95
CA THR A 47 28.10 -19.96 -34.81
C THR A 47 28.42 -21.00 -33.74
N LEU A 48 29.07 -22.10 -34.16
CA LEU A 48 29.56 -23.16 -33.28
C LEU A 48 30.34 -22.55 -32.10
N PRO A 49 30.13 -23.04 -30.86
CA PRO A 49 30.88 -22.57 -29.70
C PRO A 49 32.35 -22.89 -29.93
N ARG A 50 33.17 -21.83 -30.01
CA ARG A 50 34.63 -21.98 -30.03
C ARG A 50 35.06 -22.68 -28.74
N PRO A 51 36.04 -23.62 -28.79
CA PRO A 51 36.57 -24.26 -27.60
C PRO A 51 37.11 -23.20 -26.63
N ILE A 52 36.55 -23.16 -25.42
CA ILE A 52 36.77 -22.10 -24.42
C ILE A 52 38.13 -22.26 -23.70
N THR A 53 38.83 -23.36 -23.95
CA THR A 53 40.14 -23.62 -23.35
C THR A 53 41.14 -24.05 -24.42
N PRO A 54 42.23 -23.28 -24.66
CA PRO A 54 43.35 -23.82 -25.40
C PRO A 54 43.87 -25.06 -24.65
N ILE A 55 44.22 -26.11 -25.39
CA ILE A 55 44.77 -27.34 -24.81
C ILE A 55 46.00 -26.95 -23.98
N PRO A 56 46.00 -27.17 -22.66
CA PRO A 56 47.12 -26.76 -21.82
C PRO A 56 48.33 -27.63 -22.15
N SER A 57 49.38 -27.03 -22.70
CA SER A 57 50.66 -27.71 -22.99
C SER A 57 51.62 -27.75 -21.79
N THR A 58 51.23 -27.14 -20.67
CA THR A 58 52.04 -27.05 -19.44
C THR A 58 51.19 -27.36 -18.21
N PHE A 59 51.81 -28.00 -17.21
CA PHE A 59 51.16 -28.38 -15.95
C PHE A 59 50.52 -27.17 -15.24
N ARG A 60 51.21 -26.03 -15.22
CA ARG A 60 50.68 -24.75 -14.67
C ARG A 60 49.40 -24.30 -15.38
N GLY A 61 49.29 -24.54 -16.69
CA GLY A 61 48.08 -24.23 -17.45
C GLY A 61 46.89 -25.11 -17.06
N VAL A 62 47.15 -26.36 -16.66
CA VAL A 62 46.11 -27.27 -16.12
C VAL A 62 45.61 -26.77 -14.77
N GLU A 63 46.50 -26.36 -13.87
CA GLU A 63 46.11 -25.84 -12.54
C GLU A 63 45.30 -24.55 -12.64
N GLN A 64 45.74 -23.60 -13.47
CA GLN A 64 44.99 -22.35 -13.71
C GLN A 64 43.64 -22.61 -14.37
N GLY A 65 43.57 -23.57 -15.30
CA GLY A 65 42.32 -24.02 -15.89
C GLY A 65 41.35 -24.58 -14.86
N LEU A 66 41.83 -25.45 -13.96
CA LEU A 66 41.01 -26.05 -12.91
C LEU A 66 40.45 -24.99 -11.95
N GLN A 67 41.27 -24.00 -11.58
CA GLN A 67 40.83 -22.92 -10.70
C GLN A 67 39.77 -22.04 -11.37
N ARG A 68 39.96 -21.72 -12.65
CA ARG A 68 38.97 -20.98 -13.45
C ARG A 68 37.66 -21.74 -13.61
N TRP A 69 37.71 -23.08 -13.75
CA TRP A 69 36.51 -23.93 -13.78
C TRP A 69 35.80 -23.93 -12.43
N LYS A 70 36.55 -24.02 -11.32
CA LYS A 70 36.01 -23.96 -9.96
C LYS A 70 35.26 -22.66 -9.69
N GLU A 71 35.73 -21.54 -10.23
CA GLU A 71 35.07 -20.23 -10.12
C GLU A 71 33.87 -20.07 -11.07
N GLN A 72 33.91 -20.64 -12.27
CA GLN A 72 32.85 -20.47 -13.27
C GLN A 72 31.66 -21.42 -13.09
N VAL A 73 31.85 -22.62 -12.54
CA VAL A 73 30.77 -23.61 -12.36
C VAL A 73 29.60 -23.06 -11.50
N PRO A 74 29.84 -22.42 -10.33
CA PRO A 74 28.76 -21.82 -9.55
C PRO A 74 28.03 -20.69 -10.30
N VAL A 75 28.75 -19.90 -11.09
CA VAL A 75 28.18 -18.79 -11.88
C VAL A 75 27.31 -19.32 -13.03
N ALA A 76 27.78 -20.35 -13.73
CA ALA A 76 26.99 -20.99 -14.80
C ALA A 76 25.74 -21.70 -14.23
N PHE A 77 25.83 -22.26 -13.03
CA PHE A 77 24.70 -22.92 -12.38
C PHE A 77 23.63 -21.93 -11.90
N THR A 78 24.04 -20.81 -11.30
CA THR A 78 23.12 -19.75 -10.84
C THR A 78 22.43 -19.05 -12.01
N THR A 79 23.14 -18.82 -13.12
CA THR A 79 22.53 -18.24 -14.34
C THR A 79 21.52 -19.20 -14.98
N GLY A 80 21.81 -20.51 -15.00
CA GLY A 80 20.87 -21.53 -15.46
C GLY A 80 19.60 -21.60 -14.61
N GLN A 81 19.72 -21.58 -13.28
CA GLN A 81 18.57 -21.54 -12.37
C GLN A 81 17.72 -20.28 -12.55
N LEU A 82 18.36 -19.12 -12.73
CA LEU A 82 17.66 -17.86 -12.98
C LEU A 82 16.86 -17.91 -14.28
N GLN A 83 17.45 -18.47 -15.35
CA GLN A 83 16.78 -18.65 -16.63
C GLN A 83 15.58 -19.60 -16.52
N GLU A 84 15.68 -20.66 -15.72
CA GLU A 84 14.56 -21.57 -15.49
C GLU A 84 13.41 -20.90 -14.72
N LEU A 85 13.72 -20.09 -13.71
CA LEU A 85 12.72 -19.30 -12.97
C LEU A 85 12.03 -18.28 -13.88
N ASP A 86 12.77 -17.60 -14.75
CA ASP A 86 12.21 -16.67 -15.73
C ASP A 86 11.29 -17.39 -16.73
N LEU A 87 11.68 -18.56 -17.21
CA LEU A 87 10.83 -19.38 -18.09
C LEU A 87 9.55 -19.85 -17.37
N GLN A 88 9.63 -20.19 -16.09
CA GLN A 88 8.45 -20.52 -15.29
C GLN A 88 7.54 -19.31 -15.10
N ALA A 89 8.10 -18.13 -14.80
CA ALA A 89 7.36 -16.88 -14.66
C ALA A 89 6.63 -16.51 -15.97
N ILE A 90 7.31 -16.64 -17.11
CA ILE A 90 6.72 -16.41 -18.44
C ILE A 90 5.58 -17.40 -18.71
N ARG A 91 5.80 -18.70 -18.44
CA ARG A 91 4.75 -19.73 -18.60
C ARG A 91 3.53 -19.44 -17.72
N GLN A 92 3.75 -18.99 -16.49
CA GLN A 92 2.67 -18.64 -15.57
C GLN A 92 1.93 -17.37 -16.01
N GLN A 93 2.64 -16.37 -16.53
CA GLN A 93 2.04 -15.17 -17.13
C GLN A 93 1.23 -15.50 -18.38
N VAL A 94 1.69 -16.40 -19.25
CA VAL A 94 0.93 -16.86 -20.42
C VAL A 94 -0.34 -17.61 -19.99
N LYS A 95 -0.24 -18.49 -18.99
CA LYS A 95 -1.42 -19.17 -18.40
C LYS A 95 -2.44 -18.17 -17.84
N ASN A 96 -1.96 -17.15 -17.12
CA ASN A 96 -2.82 -16.14 -16.51
C ASN A 96 -3.41 -15.15 -17.53
N SER A 97 -2.69 -14.85 -18.62
CA SER A 97 -3.13 -13.93 -19.67
C SER A 97 -4.07 -14.55 -20.70
N ARG A 98 -4.10 -15.89 -20.85
CA ARG A 98 -5.16 -16.60 -21.59
C ARG A 98 -6.57 -16.36 -21.03
N LYS A 99 -6.70 -15.76 -19.85
CA LYS A 99 -7.99 -15.30 -19.28
C LYS A 99 -8.39 -13.89 -19.70
N LYS A 100 -7.62 -13.18 -20.53
CA LYS A 100 -8.09 -11.95 -21.20
C LYS A 100 -9.10 -12.36 -22.28
N ARG A 101 -10.34 -12.56 -21.84
CA ARG A 101 -11.51 -12.72 -22.70
C ARG A 101 -11.57 -11.51 -23.63
N THR A 102 -11.33 -11.75 -24.92
CA THR A 102 -11.77 -10.85 -25.97
C THR A 102 -13.26 -10.58 -25.78
N ARG A 103 -13.63 -9.31 -25.91
CA ARG A 103 -14.92 -8.71 -25.53
C ARG A 103 -16.12 -9.18 -26.37
N GLY A 104 -16.08 -10.40 -26.92
CA GLY A 104 -17.07 -10.93 -27.86
C GLY A 104 -17.19 -12.45 -27.91
N GLN A 105 -16.63 -13.20 -26.93
CA GLN A 105 -16.97 -14.61 -26.80
C GLN A 105 -18.16 -14.74 -25.84
N LEU A 106 -19.36 -14.68 -26.42
CA LEU A 106 -20.57 -15.19 -25.75
C LEU A 106 -20.24 -16.59 -25.25
N GLN A 107 -20.51 -16.83 -23.96
CA GLN A 107 -20.30 -18.12 -23.31
C GLN A 107 -20.79 -19.24 -24.23
N ARG A 108 -19.92 -20.23 -24.48
CA ARG A 108 -20.38 -21.53 -24.96
C ARG A 108 -21.33 -22.05 -23.88
N GLY A 109 -22.63 -21.97 -24.18
CA GLY A 109 -23.71 -22.28 -23.27
C GLY A 109 -23.64 -23.74 -22.84
N GLY A 110 -23.35 -23.96 -21.56
CA GLY A 110 -23.92 -25.10 -20.86
C GLY A 110 -25.36 -24.76 -20.51
N GLU A 111 -26.24 -25.75 -20.48
CA GLU A 111 -27.61 -25.60 -20.01
C GLU A 111 -27.58 -25.15 -18.55
N LEU A 112 -27.81 -23.86 -18.33
CA LEU A 112 -27.91 -23.32 -16.98
C LEU A 112 -29.29 -23.70 -16.44
N ARG A 113 -29.35 -24.61 -15.47
CA ARG A 113 -30.61 -24.94 -14.81
C ARG A 113 -31.16 -23.67 -14.13
N ALA A 114 -32.48 -23.48 -14.17
CA ALA A 114 -33.14 -22.31 -13.57
C ALA A 114 -32.76 -22.15 -12.08
N SER A 115 -32.57 -23.25 -11.35
CA SER A 115 -32.08 -23.25 -9.97
C SER A 115 -30.72 -22.58 -9.83
N GLU A 116 -29.75 -22.93 -10.69
CA GLU A 116 -28.40 -22.36 -10.68
C GLU A 116 -28.41 -20.88 -11.08
N ALA A 117 -29.32 -20.45 -11.96
CA ALA A 117 -29.48 -19.04 -12.32
C ALA A 117 -29.84 -18.19 -11.10
N HIS A 118 -30.82 -18.66 -10.31
CA HIS A 118 -31.27 -17.97 -9.11
C HIS A 118 -30.20 -17.94 -8.03
N GLU A 119 -29.46 -19.03 -7.83
CA GLU A 119 -28.33 -19.08 -6.90
C GLU A 119 -27.23 -18.07 -7.28
N LEU A 120 -26.86 -18.01 -8.56
CA LEU A 120 -25.87 -17.04 -9.05
C LEU A 120 -26.35 -15.60 -8.90
N GLN A 121 -27.65 -15.34 -9.04
CA GLN A 121 -28.23 -14.03 -8.82
C GLN A 121 -28.20 -13.65 -7.33
N ALA A 122 -28.54 -14.60 -6.44
CA ALA A 122 -28.48 -14.41 -5.00
C ALA A 122 -27.06 -14.11 -4.53
N GLN A 123 -26.06 -14.88 -4.98
CA GLN A 123 -24.64 -14.65 -4.64
C GLN A 123 -24.15 -13.27 -5.12
N LYS A 124 -24.56 -12.84 -6.32
CA LYS A 124 -24.22 -11.50 -6.83
C LYS A 124 -24.86 -10.40 -6.00
N ALA A 125 -26.12 -10.58 -5.60
CA ALA A 125 -26.84 -9.63 -4.75
C ALA A 125 -26.20 -9.55 -3.37
N GLU A 126 -25.84 -10.68 -2.77
CA GLU A 126 -25.14 -10.73 -1.48
C GLU A 126 -23.78 -10.04 -1.56
N LEU A 127 -22.97 -10.35 -2.58
CA LEU A 127 -21.67 -9.71 -2.77
C LEU A 127 -21.82 -8.20 -3.01
N ALA A 128 -22.86 -7.76 -3.73
CA ALA A 128 -23.15 -6.35 -3.90
C ALA A 128 -23.54 -5.68 -2.56
N ALA A 129 -24.38 -6.33 -1.75
CA ALA A 129 -24.76 -5.85 -0.43
C ALA A 129 -23.53 -5.72 0.49
N GLN A 130 -22.63 -6.73 0.51
CA GLN A 130 -21.39 -6.68 1.27
C GLN A 130 -20.49 -5.52 0.83
N LYS A 131 -20.39 -5.24 -0.48
CA LYS A 131 -19.64 -4.09 -0.98
C LYS A 131 -20.24 -2.76 -0.54
N LEU A 132 -21.55 -2.62 -0.60
CA LEU A 132 -22.23 -1.41 -0.13
C LEU A 132 -21.98 -1.20 1.37
N ALA A 133 -22.22 -2.23 2.19
CA ALA A 133 -21.95 -2.20 3.63
C ALA A 133 -20.48 -1.85 3.94
N ALA A 134 -19.52 -2.44 3.21
CA ALA A 134 -18.11 -2.13 3.38
C ALA A 134 -17.78 -0.66 3.02
N THR A 135 -18.40 -0.11 1.98
CA THR A 135 -18.20 1.30 1.61
C THR A 135 -18.79 2.25 2.64
N GLU A 136 -19.95 1.92 3.20
CA GLU A 136 -20.59 2.69 4.27
C GLU A 136 -19.75 2.65 5.55
N ALA A 137 -19.34 1.46 5.99
CA ALA A 137 -18.45 1.28 7.14
C ALA A 137 -17.13 2.06 6.98
N ARG A 138 -16.55 2.07 5.77
CA ARG A 138 -15.34 2.84 5.47
C ARG A 138 -15.56 4.35 5.57
N LYS A 139 -16.71 4.86 5.14
CA LYS A 139 -17.06 6.29 5.28
C LYS A 139 -17.19 6.66 6.75
N LEU A 140 -17.90 5.86 7.53
CA LEU A 140 -18.07 6.06 8.98
C LEU A 140 -16.71 6.06 9.71
N SER A 141 -15.88 5.06 9.45
CA SER A 141 -14.54 4.97 10.04
C SER A 141 -13.65 6.16 9.65
N ARG A 142 -13.73 6.64 8.40
CA ARG A 142 -13.01 7.85 7.96
C ARG A 142 -13.47 9.08 8.74
N ALA A 143 -14.77 9.30 8.87
CA ALA A 143 -15.32 10.44 9.62
C ALA A 143 -14.89 10.39 11.09
N GLN A 144 -14.98 9.22 11.74
CA GLN A 144 -14.56 9.04 13.12
C GLN A 144 -13.06 9.30 13.31
N ASN A 145 -12.22 8.77 12.42
CA ASN A 145 -10.77 8.98 12.50
C ASN A 145 -10.39 10.44 12.22
N GLN A 146 -11.10 11.12 11.32
CA GLN A 146 -10.93 12.56 11.10
C GLN A 146 -11.26 13.36 12.36
N ALA A 147 -12.41 13.12 12.99
CA ALA A 147 -12.80 13.79 14.23
C ALA A 147 -11.79 13.53 15.36
N ARG A 148 -11.37 12.27 15.54
CA ARG A 148 -10.35 11.90 16.54
C ARG A 148 -9.02 12.63 16.30
N ASN A 149 -8.59 12.74 15.05
CA ASN A 149 -7.35 13.43 14.72
C ASN A 149 -7.46 14.95 14.89
N GLN A 150 -8.64 15.54 14.64
CA GLN A 150 -8.91 16.95 14.91
C GLN A 150 -8.80 17.24 16.41
N LEU A 151 -9.44 16.43 17.27
CA LEU A 151 -9.35 16.56 18.72
C LEU A 151 -7.91 16.45 19.23
N LYS A 152 -7.14 15.48 18.71
CA LYS A 152 -5.71 15.34 19.06
C LYS A 152 -4.89 16.56 18.69
N ARG A 153 -5.11 17.13 17.50
CA ARG A 153 -4.41 18.35 17.06
C ARG A 153 -4.76 19.53 17.96
N ALA A 154 -6.05 19.75 18.19
CA ALA A 154 -6.53 20.81 19.09
C ALA A 154 -5.95 20.67 20.51
N GLY A 155 -5.85 19.44 21.04
CA GLY A 155 -5.23 19.21 22.34
C GLY A 155 -3.72 19.46 22.36
N ILE A 156 -3.00 19.11 21.29
CA ILE A 156 -1.58 19.46 21.15
C ILE A 156 -1.40 20.99 21.13
N ASP A 157 -2.22 21.69 20.35
CA ASP A 157 -2.18 23.14 20.21
C ASP A 157 -2.52 23.83 21.55
N ALA A 158 -3.56 23.38 22.25
CA ALA A 158 -3.93 23.87 23.57
C ALA A 158 -2.79 23.70 24.60
N ARG A 159 -2.15 22.52 24.63
CA ARG A 159 -0.98 22.29 25.51
C ARG A 159 0.20 23.18 25.15
N TRP A 160 0.43 23.47 23.87
CA TRP A 160 1.48 24.39 23.46
C TRP A 160 1.17 25.84 23.89
N GLN A 161 -0.07 26.28 23.69
CA GLN A 161 -0.53 27.59 24.13
C GLN A 161 -0.44 27.73 25.66
N GLU A 162 -0.84 26.70 26.42
CA GLU A 162 -0.79 26.74 27.89
C GLU A 162 0.66 26.81 28.40
N ARG A 163 1.61 26.11 27.74
CA ARG A 163 3.04 26.26 28.04
C ARG A 163 3.54 27.67 27.73
N ALA A 164 3.11 28.26 26.62
CA ALA A 164 3.47 29.63 26.27
C ALA A 164 2.90 30.63 27.29
N ARG A 165 1.64 30.47 27.69
CA ARG A 165 0.99 31.25 28.75
C ARG A 165 1.79 31.18 30.05
N LYS A 166 2.06 29.96 30.54
CA LYS A 166 2.87 29.74 31.76
C LYS A 166 4.28 30.33 31.67
N ALA A 167 4.94 30.23 30.51
CA ALA A 167 6.25 30.82 30.31
C ALA A 167 6.20 32.35 30.41
N SER A 168 5.19 33.00 29.83
CA SER A 168 5.02 34.46 29.94
C SER A 168 4.67 34.91 31.36
N LEU A 169 3.82 34.18 32.09
CA LEU A 169 3.56 34.44 33.51
C LEU A 169 4.84 34.36 34.34
N ALA A 170 5.64 33.31 34.15
CA ALA A 170 6.90 33.16 34.86
C ALA A 170 7.86 34.34 34.60
N GLN A 171 7.88 34.88 33.38
CA GLN A 171 8.65 36.08 33.05
C GLN A 171 8.12 37.33 33.76
N LEU A 172 6.80 37.56 33.74
CA LEU A 172 6.18 38.70 34.42
C LEU A 172 6.41 38.65 35.94
N THR A 173 6.23 37.48 36.54
CA THR A 173 6.51 37.25 37.96
C THR A 173 7.98 37.51 38.29
N LYS A 174 8.91 37.05 37.42
CA LYS A 174 10.35 37.31 37.60
C LYS A 174 10.69 38.81 37.51
N LEU A 175 9.98 39.57 36.68
CA LEU A 175 10.15 41.01 36.53
C LEU A 175 9.33 41.83 37.55
N GLY A 176 8.53 41.18 38.40
CA GLY A 176 7.66 41.85 39.37
C GLY A 176 6.55 42.68 38.73
N LEU A 177 6.16 42.37 37.49
CA LEU A 177 5.13 43.10 36.76
C LEU A 177 3.74 42.53 37.06
N PRO A 178 2.68 43.38 37.08
CA PRO A 178 1.32 42.91 37.24
C PRO A 178 0.93 41.99 36.08
N ILE A 179 0.17 40.94 36.40
CA ILE A 179 -0.33 39.97 35.41
C ILE A 179 -1.49 40.61 34.65
N PRO A 180 -1.49 40.60 33.31
CA PRO A 180 -2.61 41.10 32.52
C PRO A 180 -3.79 40.12 32.54
N ASP A 181 -5.01 40.66 32.65
CA ASP A 181 -6.29 39.92 32.79
C ASP A 181 -6.48 38.79 31.75
N GLY A 182 -6.05 38.99 30.50
CA GLY A 182 -6.19 37.99 29.42
C GLY A 182 -5.31 36.74 29.58
N LEU A 183 -4.50 36.68 30.63
CA LEU A 183 -3.54 35.61 30.90
C LEU A 183 -3.84 34.84 32.18
N GLU A 184 -4.90 35.21 32.91
CA GLU A 184 -5.31 34.56 34.16
C GLU A 184 -5.91 33.17 33.93
N ASP A 185 -6.77 33.05 32.91
CA ASP A 185 -7.52 31.84 32.66
C ASP A 185 -6.66 30.69 32.11
N PRO A 186 -6.73 29.48 32.69
CA PRO A 186 -6.11 28.28 32.13
C PRO A 186 -6.73 27.91 30.78
N ILE A 187 -5.89 27.48 29.83
CA ILE A 187 -6.39 27.00 28.54
C ILE A 187 -6.86 25.54 28.68
N SER A 188 -8.14 25.30 28.44
CA SER A 188 -8.76 23.96 28.42
C SER A 188 -8.21 23.06 27.31
N ASP A 189 -7.87 21.81 27.65
CA ASP A 189 -7.44 20.78 26.67
C ASP A 189 -8.65 19.93 26.22
N PRO A 190 -9.14 20.11 24.98
CA PRO A 190 -10.32 19.38 24.48
C PRO A 190 -10.09 17.86 24.38
N GLU A 191 -8.83 17.41 24.29
CA GLU A 191 -8.50 15.98 24.30
C GLU A 191 -8.64 15.36 25.70
N ALA A 192 -8.41 16.15 26.76
CA ALA A 192 -8.52 15.69 28.13
C ALA A 192 -10.00 15.60 28.57
N GLU A 193 -10.80 16.59 28.19
CA GLU A 193 -12.23 16.65 28.49
C GLU A 193 -12.99 15.47 27.84
N SER A 194 -12.71 15.18 26.57
CA SER A 194 -13.32 14.03 25.86
C SER A 194 -12.95 12.66 26.45
N LYS A 195 -11.77 12.50 27.06
CA LYS A 195 -11.41 11.26 27.78
C LYS A 195 -12.16 11.12 29.10
N SER A 196 -12.53 12.23 29.74
CA SER A 196 -13.24 12.23 31.02
C SER A 196 -14.72 11.81 30.89
N GLU A 197 -15.39 12.17 29.78
CA GLU A 197 -16.76 11.75 29.48
C GLU A 197 -16.88 10.22 29.32
N TYR A 198 -15.87 9.59 28.71
CA TYR A 198 -15.84 8.13 28.54
C TYR A 198 -15.67 7.39 29.87
N LYS A 199 -14.95 7.95 30.86
CA LYS A 199 -14.80 7.34 32.19
C LYS A 199 -16.09 7.40 33.01
N SER A 200 -16.76 8.56 33.01
CA SER A 200 -18.00 8.77 33.76
C SER A 200 -19.16 7.89 33.27
N ALA A 201 -19.19 7.57 31.96
CA ALA A 201 -20.21 6.68 31.38
C ALA A 201 -20.04 5.20 31.77
N ILE A 202 -18.84 4.78 32.20
CA ILE A 202 -18.57 3.38 32.61
C ILE A 202 -18.80 3.21 34.11
N GLU A 203 -18.56 4.25 34.90
CA GLU A 203 -18.77 4.25 36.36
C GLU A 203 -20.25 4.13 36.77
N GLY A 204 -21.19 4.44 35.88
CA GLY A 204 -22.63 4.25 36.11
C GLY A 204 -23.16 2.82 35.95
N ARG A 205 -22.32 1.82 35.59
CA ARG A 205 -22.80 0.45 35.27
C ARG A 205 -22.13 -0.70 36.04
N SER A 206 -21.39 -0.43 37.11
CA SER A 206 -20.72 -1.48 37.90
C SER A 206 -21.10 -1.43 39.38
N GLY A 207 -22.38 -1.68 39.65
CA GLY A 207 -22.89 -2.05 40.97
C GLY A 207 -23.40 -3.48 40.94
N SER A 208 -22.51 -4.47 40.90
CA SER A 208 -22.85 -5.85 41.22
C SER A 208 -21.77 -6.38 42.15
N GLY A 209 -21.99 -6.14 43.44
CA GLY A 209 -21.17 -6.70 44.50
C GLY A 209 -21.23 -8.22 44.46
N SER A 210 -20.06 -8.85 44.44
CA SER A 210 -19.90 -10.23 44.86
C SER A 210 -18.85 -10.22 45.94
N GLU A 211 -19.31 -9.94 47.17
CA GLU A 211 -18.59 -10.32 48.37
C GLU A 211 -18.55 -11.84 48.41
N SER A 212 -17.35 -12.41 48.36
CA SER A 212 -17.09 -13.75 48.85
C SER A 212 -15.80 -13.67 49.64
N GLY A 213 -16.00 -13.45 50.94
CA GLY A 213 -14.95 -13.57 51.94
C GLY A 213 -14.53 -15.03 52.06
N SER A 214 -13.23 -15.22 52.23
CA SER A 214 -12.63 -16.43 52.79
C SER A 214 -11.28 -16.03 53.38
N GLU A 215 -11.32 -15.57 54.62
CA GLU A 215 -10.20 -15.63 55.57
C GLU A 215 -9.81 -17.10 55.74
N SER A 216 -8.52 -17.44 55.77
CA SER A 216 -7.76 -18.00 56.92
C SER A 216 -6.80 -19.02 56.28
N GLU A 217 -5.58 -19.32 56.68
CA GLU A 217 -4.68 -18.89 57.75
C GLU A 217 -3.29 -19.42 57.37
N SER A 218 -2.27 -18.75 57.88
CA SER A 218 -0.86 -19.09 57.76
C SER A 218 -0.45 -20.24 58.69
N GLU A 219 0.73 -20.78 58.41
CA GLU A 219 1.63 -21.56 59.31
C GLU A 219 1.19 -22.99 59.67
N TRP A 220 1.87 -23.99 59.10
CA TRP A 220 2.90 -24.82 59.74
C TRP A 220 3.57 -25.71 58.68
N GLU A 221 4.89 -25.53 58.46
CA GLU A 221 5.94 -26.56 58.42
C GLU A 221 7.31 -25.95 58.06
#